data_AF-A0A9D7P7J3-F1
#
_entry.id   AF-A0A9D7P7J3-F1
#
_cell.length_a   1.000
_cell.length_b   1.000
_cell.length_c   1.000
_cell.angle_alpha   90.00
_cell.angle_beta   90.00
_cell.angle_gamma   90.00
#
_symmetry.space_group_name_H-M   'P 1'
#
loop_
_entity.id
_entity.type
_entity.pdbx_description
1 polymer ?
#
loop_
_entity_poly.entity_id
_entity_poly.type
_entity_poly.pdbx_seq_one_letter_code
_entity_poly.pdbx_strand_id
1 'polypeptide(L)'
;MAKPFKIKKLSPTDPIEYAAVRILKSRLREFYSHWPVPGEIPTAESLHDMRISGKRLRYSAEMLRELYEDKLALLIELMKRSQDLLGDYQDCVTQRQLLDLEINRISRRNPSSQEIPVLHSIIELYVTREHLLLGQFQDIWRGMSRDKFLNSIRAMIKNEE
;
A
#
# COMPACT_ATOMS: atom_id res chain seq x y z
N MET A 1 -1.31 11.36 4.39
CA MET A 1 -2.44 10.45 4.13
C MET A 1 -3.15 10.87 2.86
N ALA A 2 -2.99 10.07 1.80
CA ALA A 2 -3.59 10.31 0.50
C ALA A 2 -5.12 10.41 0.54
N LYS A 3 -5.62 11.53 0.01
CA LYS A 3 -7.05 11.74 -0.20
C LYS A 3 -7.56 10.75 -1.27
N PRO A 4 -8.72 10.10 -1.04
CA PRO A 4 -9.26 9.16 -2.00
C PRO A 4 -9.57 9.86 -3.33
N PHE A 5 -9.28 9.19 -4.45
CA PHE A 5 -9.67 9.72 -5.75
C PHE A 5 -11.19 9.79 -5.85
N LYS A 6 -11.73 10.92 -6.33
CA LYS A 6 -13.19 11.03 -6.51
C LYS A 6 -13.64 10.09 -7.62
N ILE A 7 -14.64 9.26 -7.32
CA ILE A 7 -15.37 8.51 -8.35
C ILE A 7 -16.40 9.47 -8.93
N LYS A 8 -16.18 9.91 -10.17
CA LYS A 8 -17.05 10.87 -10.88
C LYS A 8 -18.12 10.13 -11.68
N LYS A 9 -19.14 10.83 -12.20
CA LYS A 9 -20.09 10.29 -13.20
C LYS A 9 -20.74 8.97 -12.76
N LEU A 10 -21.37 8.96 -11.59
CA LEU A 10 -22.25 7.88 -11.13
C LEU A 10 -23.59 8.50 -10.75
N SER A 11 -24.67 7.82 -11.12
CA SER A 11 -26.06 8.12 -10.77
C SER A 11 -26.66 6.95 -9.98
N PRO A 12 -27.61 7.18 -9.06
CA PRO A 12 -28.36 6.10 -8.40
C PRO A 12 -29.11 5.17 -9.37
N THR A 13 -29.32 5.60 -10.61
CA THR A 13 -29.99 4.85 -11.67
C THR A 13 -29.04 4.08 -12.58
N ASP A 14 -27.73 4.21 -12.40
CA ASP A 14 -26.75 3.50 -13.23
C ASP A 14 -26.78 1.99 -12.92
N PRO A 15 -26.53 1.11 -13.92
CA PRO A 15 -26.32 -0.31 -13.68
C PRO A 15 -25.19 -0.57 -12.69
N ILE A 16 -25.34 -1.63 -11.87
CA ILE A 16 -24.37 -1.95 -10.82
C ILE A 16 -23.01 -2.35 -11.41
N GLU A 17 -23.01 -3.00 -12.57
CA GLU A 17 -21.83 -3.42 -13.31
C GLU A 17 -21.04 -2.18 -13.76
N TYR A 18 -21.74 -1.19 -14.35
CA TYR A 18 -21.14 0.08 -14.74
C TYR A 18 -20.51 0.79 -13.54
N ALA A 19 -21.23 0.85 -12.42
CA ALA A 19 -20.68 1.41 -11.19
C ALA A 19 -19.44 0.65 -10.71
N ALA A 20 -19.46 -0.68 -10.73
CA ALA A 20 -18.36 -1.55 -10.32
C ALA A 20 -17.09 -1.30 -11.16
N VAL A 21 -17.24 -1.24 -12.48
CA VAL A 21 -16.16 -0.94 -13.43
C VAL A 21 -15.51 0.40 -13.11
N ARG A 22 -16.32 1.42 -12.85
CA ARG A 22 -15.85 2.78 -12.56
C ARG A 22 -15.16 2.88 -11.20
N ILE A 23 -15.68 2.20 -10.19
CA ILE A 23 -15.07 2.11 -8.85
C ILE A 23 -13.69 1.43 -8.96
N LEU A 24 -13.62 0.23 -9.54
CA LEU A 24 -12.37 -0.52 -9.65
C LEU A 24 -11.32 0.22 -10.47
N LYS A 25 -11.67 0.79 -11.62
CA LYS A 25 -10.76 1.63 -12.42
C LYS A 25 -10.20 2.79 -11.60
N SER A 26 -11.04 3.48 -10.82
CA SER A 26 -10.59 4.60 -10.00
C SER A 26 -9.65 4.15 -8.88
N ARG A 27 -9.96 3.04 -8.20
CA ARG A 27 -9.16 2.49 -7.10
C ARG A 27 -7.82 1.94 -7.56
N LEU A 28 -7.78 1.25 -8.71
CA LEU A 28 -6.54 0.80 -9.33
C LEU A 28 -5.67 1.98 -9.71
N ARG A 29 -6.21 2.95 -10.45
CA ARG A 29 -5.45 4.14 -10.85
C ARG A 29 -4.85 4.88 -9.65
N GLU A 30 -5.63 5.00 -8.58
CA GLU A 30 -5.16 5.60 -7.33
C GLU A 30 -3.99 4.80 -6.72
N PHE A 31 -4.15 3.49 -6.56
CA PHE A 31 -3.11 2.61 -6.02
C PHE A 31 -1.80 2.68 -6.82
N TYR A 32 -1.86 2.56 -8.15
CA TYR A 32 -0.68 2.63 -9.02
C TYR A 32 -0.06 4.03 -9.11
N SER A 33 -0.80 5.10 -8.77
CA SER A 33 -0.27 6.48 -8.84
C SER A 33 0.78 6.80 -7.78
N HIS A 34 0.82 6.02 -6.69
CA HIS A 34 1.75 6.27 -5.58
C HIS A 34 3.16 5.77 -5.84
N TRP A 35 3.33 4.77 -6.72
CA TRP A 35 4.65 4.27 -7.09
C TRP A 35 4.69 3.77 -8.54
N PRO A 36 4.54 4.67 -9.53
CA PRO A 36 4.28 4.31 -10.92
C PRO A 36 5.45 3.58 -11.62
N VAL A 37 6.68 3.76 -11.12
CA VAL A 37 7.90 3.20 -11.71
C VAL A 37 8.52 2.18 -10.75
N PRO A 38 8.35 0.87 -10.98
CA PRO A 38 8.84 -0.18 -10.08
C PRO A 38 10.36 -0.21 -9.85
N GLY A 39 11.13 0.47 -10.69
CA GLY A 39 12.60 0.58 -10.58
C GLY A 39 13.07 1.77 -9.72
N GLU A 40 12.19 2.69 -9.35
CA GLU A 40 12.53 3.83 -8.51
C GLU A 40 12.45 3.48 -7.03
N ILE A 41 13.30 4.09 -6.21
CA ILE A 41 13.26 3.94 -4.75
C ILE A 41 12.05 4.74 -4.24
N PRO A 42 11.07 4.09 -3.58
CA PRO A 42 9.90 4.78 -3.09
C PRO A 42 10.23 5.54 -1.79
N THR A 43 9.51 6.63 -1.53
CA THR A 43 9.57 7.31 -0.23
C THR A 43 8.66 6.60 0.78
N ALA A 44 8.96 6.72 2.08
CA ALA A 44 8.08 6.19 3.13
C ALA A 44 6.65 6.73 3.04
N GLU A 45 6.48 8.01 2.67
CA GLU A 45 5.17 8.63 2.44
C GLU A 45 4.45 7.99 1.24
N SER A 46 5.15 7.72 0.14
CA SER A 46 4.55 7.06 -1.03
C SER A 46 4.06 5.65 -0.68
N LEU A 47 4.83 4.88 0.10
CA LEU A 47 4.45 3.54 0.57
C LEU A 47 3.28 3.60 1.56
N HIS A 48 3.24 4.61 2.43
CA HIS A 48 2.13 4.86 3.33
C HIS A 48 0.83 5.13 2.57
N ASP A 49 0.90 6.02 1.58
CA ASP A 49 -0.26 6.39 0.75
C ASP A 49 -0.71 5.22 -0.15
N MET A 50 0.24 4.44 -0.65
CA MET A 50 -0.01 3.18 -1.37
C MET A 50 -0.70 2.15 -0.48
N ARG A 51 -0.33 2.02 0.79
CA ARG A 51 -1.03 1.15 1.76
C ARG A 51 -2.48 1.57 1.96
N ILE A 52 -2.73 2.87 2.13
CA ILE A 52 -4.08 3.39 2.36
C ILE A 52 -4.96 3.18 1.12
N SER A 53 -4.47 3.55 -0.07
CA SER A 53 -5.19 3.34 -1.32
C SER A 53 -5.36 1.85 -1.64
N GLY A 54 -4.38 1.01 -1.27
CA GLY A 54 -4.45 -0.44 -1.33
C GLY A 54 -5.56 -1.04 -0.46
N LYS A 55 -5.79 -0.51 0.76
CA LYS A 55 -6.97 -0.88 1.57
C LYS A 55 -8.27 -0.57 0.85
N ARG A 56 -8.39 0.63 0.28
CA ARG A 56 -9.57 1.03 -0.49
C ARG A 56 -9.80 0.11 -1.69
N LEU A 57 -8.74 -0.23 -2.42
CA LEU A 57 -8.79 -1.17 -3.55
C LEU A 57 -9.24 -2.56 -3.10
N ARG A 58 -8.65 -3.12 -2.04
CA ARG A 58 -9.05 -4.43 -1.51
C ARG A 58 -10.51 -4.45 -1.10
N TYR A 59 -10.96 -3.48 -0.30
CA TYR A 59 -12.35 -3.46 0.17
C TYR A 59 -13.34 -3.30 -0.97
N SER A 60 -13.02 -2.48 -1.97
CA SER A 60 -13.84 -2.39 -3.18
C SER A 60 -13.86 -3.70 -3.97
N ALA A 61 -12.72 -4.38 -4.11
CA ALA A 61 -12.65 -5.66 -4.80
C ALA A 61 -13.38 -6.78 -4.04
N GLU A 62 -13.29 -6.83 -2.71
CA GLU A 62 -14.01 -7.78 -1.86
C GLU A 62 -15.53 -7.56 -1.98
N MET A 63 -15.98 -6.31 -1.93
CA MET A 63 -17.39 -5.95 -2.08
C MET A 63 -17.96 -6.30 -3.46
N LEU A 64 -17.16 -6.12 -4.52
CA LEU A 64 -17.60 -6.34 -5.90
C LEU A 64 -17.34 -7.76 -6.37
N ARG A 65 -16.76 -8.65 -5.54
CA ARG A 65 -16.28 -9.97 -5.96
C ARG A 65 -17.34 -10.81 -6.68
N GLU A 66 -18.58 -10.77 -6.21
CA GLU A 66 -19.70 -11.55 -6.77
C GLU A 66 -20.03 -11.16 -8.22
N LEU A 67 -19.77 -9.90 -8.62
CA LEU A 67 -19.99 -9.41 -9.99
C LEU A 67 -18.91 -9.88 -10.98
N TYR A 68 -17.83 -10.51 -10.50
CA TYR A 68 -16.66 -10.83 -11.31
C TYR A 68 -16.33 -12.33 -11.35
N GLU A 69 -17.22 -13.23 -10.94
CA GLU A 69 -17.03 -14.71 -11.07
C GLU A 69 -15.63 -15.17 -10.62
N ASP A 70 -15.19 -14.73 -9.43
CA ASP A 70 -13.85 -15.02 -8.87
C ASP A 70 -12.63 -14.44 -9.61
N LYS A 71 -12.80 -13.68 -10.70
CA LYS A 71 -11.69 -13.01 -11.42
C LYS A 71 -10.90 -12.03 -10.53
N LEU A 72 -11.49 -11.57 -9.42
CA LEU A 72 -10.86 -10.70 -8.43
C LEU A 72 -10.04 -11.43 -7.34
N ALA A 73 -10.10 -12.77 -7.27
CA ALA A 73 -9.49 -13.54 -6.17
C ALA A 73 -7.98 -13.29 -6.04
N LEU A 74 -7.25 -13.37 -7.16
CA LEU A 74 -5.81 -13.13 -7.18
C LEU A 74 -5.45 -11.69 -6.78
N LEU A 75 -6.21 -10.70 -7.26
CA LEU A 75 -6.00 -9.30 -6.87
C LEU A 75 -6.19 -9.12 -5.36
N ILE A 76 -7.26 -9.68 -4.80
CA ILE A 76 -7.56 -9.61 -3.37
C ILE A 76 -6.43 -10.26 -2.55
N GLU A 77 -5.95 -11.43 -2.95
CA GLU A 77 -4.84 -12.11 -2.27
C GLU A 77 -3.56 -11.28 -2.28
N LEU A 78 -3.15 -10.78 -3.45
CA LEU A 78 -1.98 -9.91 -3.58
C LEU A 78 -2.12 -8.64 -2.75
N MET A 79 -3.33 -8.07 -2.69
CA MET A 79 -3.59 -6.90 -1.87
C MET A 79 -3.52 -7.18 -0.36
N LYS A 80 -3.94 -8.36 0.10
CA LYS A 80 -3.78 -8.77 1.51
C LYS A 80 -2.31 -8.85 1.88
N ARG A 81 -1.53 -9.61 1.10
CA ARG A 81 -0.07 -9.74 1.31
C ARG A 81 0.64 -8.38 1.26
N SER A 82 0.27 -7.52 0.31
CA SER A 82 0.81 -6.17 0.21
C SER A 82 0.49 -5.33 1.46
N GLN A 83 -0.73 -5.45 2.00
CA GLN A 83 -1.13 -4.70 3.19
C GLN A 83 -0.39 -5.14 4.45
N ASP A 84 -0.12 -6.44 4.58
CA ASP A 84 0.64 -6.99 5.71
C ASP A 84 2.08 -6.45 5.67
N LEU A 85 2.77 -6.58 4.53
CA LEU A 85 4.15 -6.10 4.36
C LEU A 85 4.27 -4.59 4.54
N LEU A 86 3.39 -3.81 3.90
CA LEU A 86 3.39 -2.35 4.05
C LEU A 86 2.94 -1.90 5.45
N GLY A 87 2.14 -2.73 6.14
CA GLY A 87 1.74 -2.53 7.53
C GLY A 87 2.96 -2.62 8.45
N ASP A 88 3.65 -3.75 8.41
CA ASP A 88 4.87 -3.98 9.18
C ASP A 88 5.95 -2.94 8.86
N TYR A 89 6.08 -2.53 7.59
CA TYR A 89 7.04 -1.49 7.17
C TYR A 89 6.69 -0.16 7.83
N GLN A 90 5.41 0.25 7.76
CA GLN A 90 4.94 1.49 8.38
C GLN A 90 5.13 1.46 9.90
N ASP A 91 4.92 0.32 10.54
CA ASP A 91 5.13 0.16 11.97
C ASP A 91 6.60 0.38 12.32
N CYS A 92 7.55 -0.18 11.55
CA CYS A 92 8.99 0.07 11.75
C CYS A 92 9.32 1.57 11.64
N VAL A 93 8.80 2.25 10.61
CA VAL A 93 9.01 3.69 10.41
C VAL A 93 8.48 4.49 11.60
N THR A 94 7.28 4.17 12.09
CA THR A 94 6.68 4.84 13.24
C THR A 94 7.45 4.55 14.53
N GLN A 95 7.90 3.31 14.77
CA GLN A 95 8.70 2.96 15.94
C GLN A 95 10.05 3.69 15.95
N ARG A 96 10.73 3.80 14.80
CA ARG A 96 11.98 4.58 14.68
C ARG A 96 11.78 6.04 15.06
N GLN A 97 10.73 6.68 14.54
CA GLN A 97 10.40 8.06 14.88
C GLN A 97 10.15 8.25 16.38
N LEU A 98 9.45 7.30 17.03
CA LEU A 98 9.22 7.35 18.48
C LEU A 98 10.51 7.20 19.27
N LEU A 99 11.39 6.28 18.87
CA LEU A 99 12.70 6.07 19.49
C LEU A 99 13.61 7.29 19.32
N ASP A 100 13.62 7.92 18.15
CA ASP A 100 14.37 9.17 17.93
C ASP A 100 13.88 10.28 18.86
N LEU A 101 12.57 10.42 19.05
CA LEU A 101 12.01 11.38 20.00
C LEU A 101 12.42 11.07 21.45
N GLU A 102 12.47 9.80 21.82
CA GLU A 102 12.91 9.36 23.15
C GLU A 102 14.40 9.65 23.37
N ILE A 103 15.25 9.28 22.41
CA ILE A 103 16.69 9.57 22.44
C ILE A 103 16.93 11.06 22.60
N ASN A 104 16.22 11.90 21.84
CA ASN A 104 16.32 13.35 21.96
C ASN A 104 15.90 13.85 23.36
N ARG A 105 14.87 13.26 23.96
CA ARG A 105 14.42 13.60 25.31
C ARG A 105 15.45 13.21 26.37
N ILE A 106 15.98 11.99 26.29
CA ILE A 106 17.01 11.49 27.21
C ILE A 106 18.27 12.35 27.07
N SER A 107 18.73 12.58 25.84
CA SER A 107 19.95 13.35 25.55
C SER A 107 19.90 14.77 26.11
N ARG A 108 18.73 15.44 26.10
CA ARG A 108 18.57 16.76 26.71
C ARG A 108 18.71 16.75 28.24
N ARG A 109 18.39 15.64 28.91
CA ARG A 109 18.44 15.49 30.38
C ARG A 109 19.77 14.92 30.85
N ASN A 110 20.26 13.89 30.17
CA ASN A 110 21.51 13.21 30.45
C ASN A 110 22.14 12.71 29.13
N PRO A 111 23.00 13.52 28.49
CA PRO A 111 23.69 13.14 27.25
C PRO A 111 24.55 11.87 27.37
N SER A 112 24.97 11.50 28.59
CA SER A 112 25.83 10.34 28.84
C SER A 112 25.05 9.10 29.29
N SER A 113 23.72 9.11 29.16
CA SER A 113 22.88 7.96 29.47
C SER A 113 23.27 6.75 28.63
N GLN A 114 23.48 5.61 29.29
CA GLN A 114 23.78 4.32 28.64
C GLN A 114 22.58 3.75 27.88
N GLU A 115 21.38 4.33 28.04
CA GLU A 115 20.20 3.94 27.26
C GLU A 115 20.31 4.39 25.80
N ILE A 116 20.98 5.51 25.51
CA ILE A 116 21.04 6.10 24.16
C ILE A 116 21.64 5.13 23.13
N PRO A 117 22.82 4.51 23.35
CA PRO A 117 23.38 3.54 22.40
C PRO A 117 22.51 2.29 22.22
N VAL A 118 21.80 1.86 23.25
CA VAL A 118 20.89 0.71 23.19
C VAL A 118 19.70 1.05 22.28
N LEU A 119 19.10 2.23 22.44
CA LEU A 119 17.99 2.68 21.60
C LEU A 119 18.43 2.87 20.14
N HIS A 120 19.63 3.38 19.88
CA HIS A 120 20.20 3.42 18.53
C HIS A 120 20.35 2.02 17.91
N SER A 121 20.79 1.03 18.69
CA SER A 121 20.90 -0.35 18.21
C SER A 121 19.53 -0.91 17.82
N ILE A 122 18.46 -0.59 18.57
CA ILE A 122 17.09 -0.98 18.23
C ILE A 122 16.62 -0.27 16.94
N ILE A 123 16.96 1.01 16.75
CA ILE A 123 16.68 1.74 15.51
C ILE A 123 17.30 1.03 14.30
N GLU A 124 18.56 0.57 14.40
CA GLU A 124 19.22 -0.18 13.32
C GLU A 124 18.55 -1.53 13.02
N LEU A 125 18.00 -2.20 14.04
CA LEU A 125 17.18 -3.41 13.83
C LEU A 125 15.92 -3.10 13.02
N TYR A 126 15.25 -1.99 13.30
CA TYR A 126 14.09 -1.55 12.51
C TYR A 126 14.48 -1.17 11.07
N VAL A 127 15.61 -0.48 10.85
CA VAL A 127 16.12 -0.19 9.48
C VAL A 127 16.34 -1.47 8.69
N THR A 128 16.97 -2.46 9.31
CA THR A 128 17.21 -3.76 8.67
C THR A 128 15.90 -4.44 8.30
N ARG A 129 14.90 -4.39 9.19
CA ARG A 129 13.58 -4.96 8.94
C ARG A 129 12.82 -4.19 7.84
N GLU A 130 12.90 -2.86 7.81
CA GLU A 130 12.33 -2.03 6.73
C GLU A 130 12.85 -2.45 5.36
N HIS A 131 14.17 -2.62 5.21
CA HIS A 131 14.78 -3.07 3.96
C HIS A 131 14.28 -4.46 3.53
N LEU A 132 14.17 -5.41 4.47
CA LEU A 132 13.65 -6.75 4.20
C LEU A 132 12.20 -6.70 3.71
N LEU A 133 11.33 -5.98 4.43
CA LEU A 133 9.91 -5.87 4.12
C LEU A 133 9.69 -5.17 2.78
N LEU A 134 10.46 -4.12 2.50
CA LEU A 134 10.42 -3.43 1.22
C LEU A 134 10.86 -4.35 0.08
N GLY A 135 11.91 -5.14 0.27
CA GLY A 135 12.36 -6.13 -0.72
C GLY A 135 11.29 -7.17 -1.04
N GLN A 136 10.62 -7.72 -0.03
CA GLN A 136 9.51 -8.66 -0.23
C GLN A 136 8.32 -8.00 -0.94
N PHE A 137 7.99 -6.76 -0.57
CA PHE A 137 6.92 -6.02 -1.24
C PHE A 137 7.27 -5.69 -2.69
N GLN A 138 8.54 -5.37 -2.98
CA GLN A 138 9.03 -5.11 -4.34
C GLN A 138 8.81 -6.30 -5.27
N ASP A 139 8.96 -7.53 -4.79
CA ASP A 139 8.72 -8.71 -5.63
C ASP A 139 7.24 -8.86 -6.00
N ILE A 140 6.33 -8.60 -5.05
CA ILE A 140 4.89 -8.53 -5.32
C ILE A 140 4.61 -7.38 -6.31
N TRP A 141 5.17 -6.20 -6.04
CA TRP A 141 4.95 -5.01 -6.85
C TRP A 141 5.41 -5.17 -8.30
N ARG A 142 6.58 -5.78 -8.52
CA ARG A 142 7.07 -6.15 -9.84
C ARG A 142 6.08 -7.05 -10.56
N GLY A 143 5.55 -8.07 -9.88
CA GLY A 143 4.52 -8.97 -10.45
C GLY A 143 3.25 -8.22 -10.86
N MET A 144 2.75 -7.36 -9.98
CA MET A 144 1.56 -6.53 -10.20
C MET A 144 1.76 -5.45 -11.28
N SER A 145 3.01 -5.11 -11.59
CA SER A 145 3.35 -4.09 -12.59
C SER A 145 3.67 -4.68 -13.97
N ARG A 146 3.68 -6.02 -14.12
CA ARG A 146 3.88 -6.65 -15.43
C ARG A 146 2.68 -6.42 -16.34
N ASP A 147 2.94 -6.20 -17.63
CA ASP A 147 1.89 -6.02 -18.64
C ASP A 147 0.89 -7.17 -18.65
N LYS A 148 1.34 -8.42 -18.47
CA LYS A 148 0.44 -9.59 -18.40
C LYS A 148 -0.62 -9.43 -17.31
N PHE A 149 -0.22 -9.00 -16.11
CA PHE A 149 -1.14 -8.80 -14.99
C PHE A 149 -2.03 -7.57 -15.21
N LEU A 150 -1.45 -6.45 -15.65
CA LEU A 150 -2.22 -5.24 -15.93
C LEU A 150 -3.26 -5.47 -17.04
N ASN A 151 -2.92 -6.24 -18.06
CA ASN A 151 -3.83 -6.58 -19.15
C ASN A 151 -4.93 -7.54 -18.70
N SER A 152 -4.66 -8.50 -17.80
CA SER A 152 -5.72 -9.35 -17.25
C SER A 152 -6.72 -8.55 -16.42
N ILE A 153 -6.23 -7.59 -15.60
CA ILE A 153 -7.10 -6.67 -14.85
C ILE A 153 -7.90 -5.78 -15.80
N ARG A 154 -7.28 -5.24 -16.86
CA ARG A 154 -7.99 -4.41 -17.86
C ARG A 154 -9.06 -5.19 -18.61
N ALA A 155 -8.78 -6.43 -19.01
CA ALA A 155 -9.75 -7.29 -19.69
C ALA A 155 -10.96 -7.58 -18.80
N MET A 156 -10.72 -7.89 -17.52
CA MET A 156 -11.77 -8.10 -16.53
C MET A 156 -12.67 -6.86 -16.36
N ILE A 157 -12.11 -5.64 -16.40
CA ILE A 157 -12.84 -4.38 -16.20
C ILE A 157 -13.29 -3.73 -17.54
N LYS A 158 -13.23 -4.48 -18.64
CA LYS A 158 -13.67 -4.06 -19.99
C LYS A 158 -14.95 -4.74 -20.46
N ASN A 159 -15.47 -5.75 -19.77
CA ASN A 159 -16.66 -6.51 -20.20
C ASN A 159 -17.98 -5.77 -19.97
N GLU A 160 -18.10 -4.57 -20.55
CA GLU A 160 -19.35 -3.87 -20.85
C GLU A 160 -19.10 -3.14 -22.17
N GLU A 161 -19.37 -3.84 -23.27
CA GLU A 161 -19.80 -3.18 -24.51
C GLU A 161 -21.26 -2.75 -24.36
#